data_AF-A0AAE4BV75-F1
#
_entry.id   AF-A0AAE4BV75-F1
#
_cell.length_a   1.000
_cell.length_b   1.000
_cell.length_c   1.000
_cell.angle_alpha   90.00
_cell.angle_beta   90.00
_cell.angle_gamma   90.00
#
_symmetry.space_group_name_H-M   'P 1'
#
loop_
_entity.id
_entity.type
_entity.pdbx_description
1 polymer ?
#
loop_
_entity_poly.entity_id
_entity_poly.type
_entity_poly.pdbx_seq_one_letter_code
_entity_poly.pdbx_strand_id
1 'polypeptide(L)'
;KTGFRNTIKGGKFLLKGIQKGAVKGAKSFKQLAKKLGDKLKFDKYRFTFKNRRFKLEGHLNPWVLLANGEVEYVDQKDLTRSGSGRLGDSVIYKPKGADKGRHGYVIGEKAFIKDGKRQGSAFVEDARKAAKNTDNIESKELYQSLKDKGSAPKGNDARYKYISNKSGQPRNPKFRSNYFDYLKKTHGIELSDTAKRLLNVHHIVPNFIKGEKEIAEFLKAMKFNIDELENAIGLPTVDLKSMRGFVDDLADASKKINAQGKLDDALKAIKDKHKIDLDPNELDGLLKELKRFEGRSVHEGYHTAYSKAIKKSLEDYASQFNNTTSKAVQDMVKADFQDYINNIINKLKNGEIELP
;
A
#
# COMPACT_ATOMS: atom_id res chain seq x y z
N LYS A 1 -36.13 41.22 15.95
CA LYS A 1 -36.67 40.05 15.20
C LYS A 1 -37.66 40.56 14.16
N THR A 2 -37.27 40.62 12.89
CA THR A 2 -38.15 41.00 11.78
C THR A 2 -38.01 39.91 10.72
N GLY A 3 -39.04 39.08 10.60
CA GLY A 3 -39.03 37.85 9.81
C GLY A 3 -39.05 38.10 8.30
N PHE A 4 -38.38 37.20 7.57
CA PHE A 4 -38.51 37.02 6.12
C PHE A 4 -40.00 36.82 5.78
N ARG A 5 -40.64 37.80 5.14
CA ARG A 5 -42.00 37.67 4.62
C ARG A 5 -41.94 37.55 3.10
N ASN A 6 -42.30 36.37 2.61
CA ASN A 6 -42.49 36.12 1.18
C ASN A 6 -43.91 36.54 0.79
N THR A 7 -44.05 37.30 -0.28
CA THR A 7 -45.36 37.59 -0.89
C THR A 7 -45.33 37.12 -2.34
N ILE A 8 -46.29 36.27 -2.71
CA ILE A 8 -46.49 35.82 -4.09
C ILE A 8 -47.60 36.70 -4.68
N LYS A 9 -47.30 37.49 -5.71
CA LYS A 9 -48.31 38.20 -6.50
C LYS A 9 -48.07 37.85 -7.98
N GLY A 10 -49.05 37.21 -8.63
CA GLY A 10 -49.01 36.88 -10.06
C GLY A 10 -47.87 35.94 -10.51
N GLY A 11 -47.48 34.97 -9.66
CA GLY A 11 -46.43 33.99 -10.00
C GLY A 11 -44.99 34.52 -9.96
N LYS A 12 -44.77 35.77 -9.54
CA LYS A 12 -43.42 36.34 -9.34
C LYS A 12 -43.10 36.44 -7.85
N PHE A 13 -42.04 35.76 -7.43
CA PHE A 13 -41.49 35.86 -6.07
C PHE A 13 -40.74 37.18 -5.91
N LEU A 14 -41.22 38.08 -5.05
CA LEU A 14 -40.53 39.33 -4.71
C LEU A 14 -39.96 39.21 -3.30
N LEU A 15 -38.65 38.96 -3.21
CA LEU A 15 -37.89 39.02 -1.97
C LEU A 15 -37.51 40.49 -1.70
N LYS A 16 -38.25 41.15 -0.81
CA LYS A 16 -37.88 42.48 -0.29
C LYS A 16 -36.62 42.32 0.59
N GLY A 17 -35.45 42.60 0.02
CA GLY A 17 -34.17 42.63 0.74
C GLY A 17 -32.92 42.23 -0.06
N ILE A 18 -33.08 41.58 -1.22
CA ILE A 18 -31.96 41.21 -2.09
C ILE A 18 -31.82 42.26 -3.21
N GLN A 19 -30.62 42.83 -3.35
CA GLN A 19 -30.31 43.87 -4.35
C GLN A 19 -30.80 43.48 -5.75
N LYS A 20 -31.41 44.46 -6.44
CA LYS A 20 -32.17 44.32 -7.71
C LYS A 20 -31.43 43.61 -8.86
N GLY A 21 -30.11 43.40 -8.78
CA GLY A 21 -29.32 42.70 -9.80
C GLY A 21 -29.32 41.17 -9.72
N ALA A 22 -29.58 40.56 -8.55
CA ALA A 22 -29.51 39.11 -8.39
C ALA A 22 -30.79 38.36 -8.82
N VAL A 23 -31.92 39.08 -8.98
CA VAL A 23 -33.26 38.48 -9.13
C VAL A 23 -33.88 38.71 -10.52
N LYS A 24 -33.29 39.55 -11.39
CA LYS A 24 -33.82 39.77 -12.75
C LYS A 24 -33.79 38.45 -13.56
N GLY A 25 -34.98 37.90 -13.82
CA GLY A 25 -35.18 36.78 -14.76
C GLY A 25 -35.14 35.36 -14.17
N ALA A 26 -35.37 35.15 -12.87
CA ALA A 26 -35.64 33.82 -12.32
C ALA A 26 -37.16 33.63 -12.15
N LYS A 27 -37.75 32.61 -12.81
CA LYS A 27 -39.20 32.34 -12.75
C LYS A 27 -39.60 31.38 -11.61
N SER A 28 -38.64 30.78 -10.90
CA SER A 28 -38.89 29.87 -9.77
C SER A 28 -37.73 29.81 -8.77
N PHE A 29 -38.00 29.37 -7.53
CA PHE A 29 -36.99 29.18 -6.47
C PHE A 29 -35.87 28.23 -6.89
N LYS A 30 -36.20 27.16 -7.62
CA LYS A 30 -35.23 26.20 -8.16
C LYS A 30 -34.28 26.84 -9.18
N GLN A 31 -34.78 27.73 -10.04
CA GLN A 31 -33.93 28.49 -10.96
C GLN A 31 -33.05 29.52 -10.24
N LEU A 32 -33.57 30.14 -9.18
CA LEU A 32 -32.79 31.06 -8.33
C LEU A 32 -31.66 30.31 -7.61
N ALA A 33 -31.94 29.15 -7.01
CA ALA A 33 -30.96 28.30 -6.36
C ALA A 33 -29.90 27.79 -7.34
N LYS A 34 -30.30 27.41 -8.57
CA LYS A 34 -29.37 27.02 -9.63
C LYS A 34 -28.47 28.19 -10.06
N LYS A 35 -29.02 29.38 -10.31
CA LYS A 35 -28.26 30.58 -10.66
C LYS A 35 -27.33 31.07 -9.54
N LEU A 36 -27.73 30.91 -8.28
CA LEU A 36 -26.88 31.17 -7.11
C LEU A 36 -25.77 30.13 -7.02
N GLY A 37 -26.09 28.84 -7.14
CA GLY A 37 -25.10 27.75 -7.13
C GLY A 37 -24.07 27.86 -8.25
N ASP A 38 -24.48 28.25 -9.45
CA ASP A 38 -23.58 28.48 -10.59
C ASP A 38 -22.65 29.69 -10.37
N LYS A 39 -23.08 30.68 -9.56
CA LYS A 39 -22.24 31.81 -9.13
C LYS A 39 -21.37 31.50 -7.90
N LEU A 40 -21.58 30.38 -7.20
CA LEU A 40 -20.88 29.97 -5.98
C LEU A 40 -19.82 28.88 -6.23
N LYS A 41 -19.45 28.63 -7.49
CA LYS A 41 -18.38 27.70 -7.85
C LYS A 41 -17.04 28.43 -7.86
N PHE A 42 -16.03 27.85 -7.21
CA PHE A 42 -14.66 28.31 -7.38
C PHE A 42 -14.20 28.02 -8.81
N ASP A 43 -13.94 29.06 -9.58
CA ASP A 43 -13.44 28.97 -10.95
C ASP A 43 -11.91 28.93 -11.01
N LYS A 44 -11.24 29.50 -9.99
CA LYS A 44 -9.79 29.53 -9.86
C LYS A 44 -9.36 29.18 -8.46
N TYR A 45 -8.15 28.62 -8.35
CA TYR A 45 -7.48 28.38 -7.09
C TYR A 45 -6.16 29.15 -7.07
N ARG A 46 -5.82 29.73 -5.93
CA ARG A 46 -4.55 30.42 -5.69
C ARG A 46 -3.86 29.75 -4.52
N PHE A 47 -2.70 29.17 -4.79
CA PHE A 47 -1.80 28.64 -3.76
C PHE A 47 -0.66 29.64 -3.56
N THR A 48 -0.45 30.09 -2.33
CA THR A 48 0.67 30.95 -1.96
C THR A 48 1.48 30.32 -0.86
N PHE A 49 2.81 30.44 -0.96
CA PHE A 49 3.74 30.03 0.06
C PHE A 49 4.64 31.20 0.43
N LYS A 50 4.50 31.74 1.65
CA LYS A 50 5.30 32.87 2.14
C LYS A 50 5.64 32.64 3.62
N ASN A 51 6.88 32.92 4.02
CA ASN A 51 7.36 32.82 5.40
C ASN A 51 6.97 31.48 6.07
N ARG A 52 7.22 30.35 5.39
CA ARG A 52 6.88 29.00 5.87
C ARG A 52 5.39 28.75 6.12
N ARG A 53 4.51 29.62 5.63
CA ARG A 53 3.06 29.41 5.68
C ARG A 53 2.51 29.25 4.28
N PHE A 54 1.67 28.23 4.09
CA PHE A 54 0.90 28.10 2.86
C PHE A 54 -0.51 28.66 3.07
N LYS A 55 -1.09 29.19 1.99
CA LYS A 55 -2.52 29.50 1.87
C LYS A 55 -3.02 28.96 0.55
N LEU A 56 -4.14 28.26 0.59
CA LEU A 56 -4.93 27.86 -0.56
C LEU A 56 -6.23 28.66 -0.53
N GLU A 57 -6.48 29.42 -1.59
CA GLU A 57 -7.66 30.26 -1.74
C GLU A 57 -8.45 29.83 -2.98
N GLY A 58 -9.77 29.91 -2.92
CA GLY A 58 -10.67 29.72 -4.05
C GLY A 58 -11.23 31.07 -4.48
N HIS A 59 -11.25 31.34 -5.78
CA HIS A 59 -11.79 32.58 -6.31
C HIS A 59 -13.32 32.51 -6.31
N LEU A 60 -13.93 33.37 -5.49
CA LEU A 60 -15.37 33.57 -5.44
C LEU A 60 -15.68 35.07 -5.25
N ASN A 61 -14.98 35.90 -6.03
CA ASN A 61 -14.93 37.36 -5.98
C ASN A 61 -15.58 37.98 -4.71
N PRO A 62 -14.85 38.12 -3.59
CA PRO A 62 -13.39 38.06 -3.45
C PRO A 62 -12.81 36.64 -3.32
N TRP A 63 -11.48 36.53 -3.25
CA TRP A 63 -10.81 35.27 -2.92
C TRP A 63 -11.19 34.79 -1.51
N VAL A 64 -11.55 33.53 -1.38
CA VAL A 64 -11.94 32.89 -0.11
C VAL A 64 -10.86 31.92 0.33
N LEU A 65 -10.38 32.05 1.57
CA LEU A 65 -9.40 31.12 2.14
C LEU A 65 -10.02 29.73 2.34
N LEU A 66 -9.45 28.72 1.70
CA LEU A 66 -9.89 27.32 1.79
C LEU A 66 -9.07 26.51 2.79
N ALA A 67 -7.75 26.73 2.81
CA ALA A 67 -6.84 26.09 3.74
C ALA A 67 -5.61 26.97 3.98
N ASN A 68 -5.05 26.89 5.18
CA ASN A 68 -3.73 27.42 5.48
C ASN A 68 -2.99 26.48 6.42
N GLY A 69 -1.68 26.65 6.51
CA GLY A 69 -0.89 25.88 7.45
C GLY A 69 0.54 26.38 7.52
N GLU A 70 1.27 25.84 8.48
CA GLU A 70 2.70 26.06 8.65
C GLU A 70 3.48 24.89 8.07
N VAL A 71 4.65 25.19 7.52
CA VAL A 71 5.58 24.23 6.93
C VAL A 71 6.86 24.30 7.72
N GLU A 72 7.23 23.15 8.27
CA GLU A 72 8.46 23.00 9.01
C GLU A 72 9.49 22.24 8.21
N TYR A 73 10.72 22.75 8.21
CA TYR A 73 11.86 22.00 7.70
C TYR A 73 12.35 21.10 8.83
N VAL A 74 12.47 19.82 8.52
CA VAL A 74 12.87 18.77 9.45
C VAL A 74 13.98 17.98 8.78
N ASP A 75 15.06 17.69 9.52
CA ASP A 75 16.12 16.83 9.00
C ASP A 75 15.64 15.37 9.01
N GLN A 76 16.06 14.58 8.01
CA GLN A 76 15.67 13.18 7.87
C GLN A 76 15.96 12.33 9.13
N LYS A 77 17.03 12.67 9.86
CA LYS A 77 17.42 12.02 11.12
C LYS A 77 16.45 12.27 12.29
N ASP A 78 15.65 13.34 12.21
CA ASP A 78 14.70 13.74 13.26
C ASP A 78 13.30 13.11 13.03
N LEU A 79 13.16 12.29 11.99
CA LEU A 79 11.98 11.49 11.72
C LEU A 79 12.08 10.17 12.50
N THR A 80 11.04 9.86 13.28
CA THR A 80 11.04 8.69 14.19
C THR A 80 10.84 7.33 13.49
N ARG A 81 10.60 7.32 12.17
CA ARG A 81 10.49 6.09 11.39
C ARG A 81 11.81 5.83 10.67
N SER A 82 12.33 4.62 10.81
CA SER A 82 13.64 4.17 10.32
C SER A 82 13.84 4.44 8.81
N GLY A 83 14.57 5.51 8.51
CA GLY A 83 15.14 5.79 7.20
C GLY A 83 14.27 6.64 6.28
N SER A 84 14.66 7.91 6.13
CA SER A 84 14.27 8.85 5.07
C SER A 84 12.76 8.95 4.76
N GLY A 85 12.06 9.94 5.32
CA GLY A 85 10.71 10.30 4.90
C GLY A 85 10.71 10.86 3.48
N ARG A 86 9.94 10.25 2.58
CA ARG A 86 9.83 10.65 1.17
C ARG A 86 8.66 11.59 0.97
N LEU A 87 8.66 12.32 -0.14
CA LEU A 87 7.54 13.18 -0.53
C LEU A 87 6.21 12.40 -0.49
N GLY A 88 5.25 12.87 0.28
CA GLY A 88 3.93 12.26 0.48
C GLY A 88 3.85 11.28 1.65
N ASP A 89 4.95 11.00 2.36
CA ASP A 89 4.91 10.13 3.53
C ASP A 89 4.25 10.82 4.73
N SER A 90 3.51 10.02 5.50
CA SER A 90 3.02 10.35 6.83
C SER A 90 4.16 10.11 7.82
N VAL A 91 4.60 11.16 8.52
CA VAL A 91 5.76 11.10 9.43
C VAL A 91 5.40 11.60 10.81
N ILE A 92 6.04 11.01 11.82
CA ILE A 92 6.09 11.59 13.16
C ILE A 92 7.48 12.20 13.29
N TYR A 93 7.51 13.52 13.47
CA TYR A 93 8.75 14.25 13.71
C TYR A 93 8.72 14.88 15.10
N LYS A 94 9.87 15.02 15.73
CA LYS A 94 9.97 15.65 17.06
C LYS A 94 10.50 17.08 16.90
N PRO A 95 9.66 18.12 17.05
CA PRO A 95 10.15 19.49 17.03
C PRO A 95 11.25 19.70 18.08
N LYS A 96 12.23 20.55 17.76
CA LYS A 96 13.29 20.90 18.71
C LYS A 96 12.67 21.47 20.00
N GLY A 97 12.93 20.82 21.13
CA GLY A 97 12.40 21.22 22.44
C GLY A 97 10.98 20.74 22.77
N ALA A 98 10.37 19.87 21.96
CA ALA A 98 9.07 19.27 22.28
C ALA A 98 9.25 17.89 22.93
N ASP A 99 8.47 17.58 23.96
CA ASP A 99 8.53 16.26 24.63
C ASP A 99 7.90 15.14 23.79
N LYS A 100 6.94 15.49 22.93
CA LYS A 100 6.17 14.56 22.11
C LYS A 100 6.37 14.84 20.61
N GLY A 101 6.42 13.77 19.82
CA GLY A 101 6.40 13.87 18.36
C GLY A 101 5.09 14.44 17.85
N ARG A 102 5.16 15.19 16.75
CA ARG A 102 4.00 15.70 16.00
C ARG A 102 3.85 14.93 14.71
N HIS A 103 2.59 14.70 14.33
CA HIS A 103 2.27 14.10 13.05
C HIS A 103 2.33 15.15 11.94
N GLY A 104 2.95 14.82 10.82
CA GLY A 104 3.08 15.69 9.66
C GLY A 104 3.12 14.91 8.35
N TYR A 105 3.08 15.65 7.24
CA TYR A 105 3.23 15.11 5.90
C TYR A 105 4.43 15.74 5.23
N VAL A 106 5.26 14.94 4.57
CA VAL A 106 6.37 15.46 3.78
C VAL A 106 5.80 16.03 2.49
N ILE A 107 5.80 17.35 2.34
CA ILE A 107 5.23 18.05 1.17
C ILE A 107 6.30 18.54 0.18
N GLY A 108 7.57 18.32 0.49
CA GLY A 108 8.71 18.71 -0.32
C GLY A 108 10.00 18.17 0.28
N GLU A 109 10.99 17.92 -0.56
CA GLU A 109 12.33 17.56 -0.12
C GLU A 109 13.36 18.39 -0.88
N LYS A 110 14.35 18.93 -0.15
CA LYS A 110 15.35 19.83 -0.73
C LYS A 110 16.37 19.09 -1.61
N ALA A 111 16.59 17.78 -1.39
CA ALA A 111 17.75 17.07 -1.95
C ALA A 111 17.60 15.56 -2.26
N PHE A 112 16.40 15.02 -2.56
CA PHE A 112 16.31 13.62 -2.99
C PHE A 112 16.27 13.49 -4.50
N ILE A 113 17.46 13.35 -5.06
CA ILE A 113 17.69 12.89 -6.43
C ILE A 113 18.43 11.57 -6.27
N LYS A 114 17.72 10.45 -6.48
CA LYS A 114 18.36 9.14 -6.63
C LYS A 114 18.35 8.85 -8.13
N ASP A 115 19.51 8.62 -8.72
CA ASP A 115 19.69 8.33 -10.14
C ASP A 115 19.09 9.42 -11.08
N GLY A 116 19.25 10.69 -10.72
CA GLY A 116 18.74 11.82 -11.51
C GLY A 116 17.22 12.05 -11.40
N LYS A 117 16.48 11.25 -10.60
CA LYS A 117 15.01 11.32 -10.50
C LYS A 117 14.54 11.60 -9.07
N ARG A 118 13.55 12.48 -8.93
CA ARG A 118 12.85 12.74 -7.66
C ARG A 118 11.94 11.55 -7.34
N GLN A 119 12.26 10.72 -6.35
CA GLN A 119 11.37 9.63 -5.92
C GLN A 119 10.37 10.14 -4.88
N GLY A 120 9.07 9.99 -5.17
CA GLY A 120 8.00 10.19 -4.19
C GLY A 120 7.69 8.91 -3.41
N SER A 121 6.79 9.02 -2.44
CA SER A 121 6.11 7.86 -1.85
C SER A 121 5.30 7.12 -2.92
N ALA A 122 4.91 5.88 -2.64
CA ALA A 122 4.07 5.10 -3.56
C ALA A 122 2.82 5.90 -3.99
N PHE A 123 2.20 6.62 -3.04
CA PHE A 123 1.08 7.51 -3.30
C PHE A 123 1.39 8.60 -4.34
N VAL A 124 2.54 9.27 -4.21
CA VAL A 124 2.93 10.35 -5.13
C VAL A 124 3.31 9.80 -6.50
N GLU A 125 3.96 8.64 -6.56
CA GLU A 125 4.28 8.00 -7.84
C GLU A 125 3.02 7.50 -8.56
N ASP A 126 2.05 6.95 -7.82
CA ASP A 126 0.76 6.55 -8.38
C ASP A 126 -0.01 7.76 -8.91
N ALA A 127 -0.01 8.87 -8.16
CA ALA A 127 -0.60 10.13 -8.61
C ALA A 127 0.11 10.70 -9.85
N ARG A 128 1.45 10.60 -9.93
CA ARG A 128 2.22 11.03 -11.12
C ARG A 128 1.93 10.16 -12.34
N LYS A 129 1.81 8.85 -12.17
CA LYS A 129 1.44 7.92 -13.25
C LYS A 129 0.02 8.22 -13.74
N ALA A 130 -0.93 8.40 -12.81
CA ALA A 130 -2.30 8.77 -13.13
C ALA A 130 -2.40 10.11 -13.87
N ALA A 131 -1.53 11.08 -13.56
CA ALA A 131 -1.47 12.37 -14.25
C ALA A 131 -0.81 12.30 -15.64
N LYS A 132 0.07 11.30 -15.89
CA LYS A 132 0.74 11.10 -17.19
C LYS A 132 -0.11 10.32 -18.19
N ASN A 133 -1.00 9.46 -17.72
CA ASN A 133 -1.99 8.82 -18.56
C ASN A 133 -3.11 9.82 -18.83
N THR A 134 -3.03 10.50 -19.98
CA THR A 134 -3.94 11.55 -20.43
C THR A 134 -5.37 11.10 -20.75
N ASP A 135 -5.73 9.85 -20.45
CA ASP A 135 -7.13 9.47 -20.37
C ASP A 135 -7.67 9.87 -18.99
N ASN A 136 -8.21 11.08 -18.98
CA ASN A 136 -8.85 11.81 -17.89
C ASN A 136 -9.90 11.01 -17.07
N ILE A 137 -10.18 9.75 -17.41
CA ILE A 137 -11.20 8.89 -16.83
C ILE A 137 -10.72 8.31 -15.50
N GLU A 138 -9.55 7.65 -15.44
CA GLU A 138 -9.07 7.03 -14.18
C GLU A 138 -8.73 8.08 -13.11
N SER A 139 -8.13 9.20 -13.50
CA SER A 139 -7.84 10.31 -12.59
C SER A 139 -9.12 10.99 -12.09
N LYS A 140 -10.15 11.10 -12.93
CA LYS A 140 -11.45 11.67 -12.56
C LYS A 140 -12.26 10.71 -11.70
N GLU A 141 -12.21 9.41 -11.95
CA GLU A 141 -12.85 8.38 -11.13
C GLU A 141 -12.18 8.28 -9.76
N LEU A 142 -10.84 8.32 -9.70
CA LEU A 142 -10.11 8.38 -8.44
C LEU A 142 -10.46 9.65 -7.67
N TYR A 143 -10.44 10.82 -8.32
CA TYR A 143 -10.81 12.08 -7.69
C TYR A 143 -12.28 12.08 -7.21
N GLN A 144 -13.20 11.59 -8.04
CA GLN A 144 -14.63 11.53 -7.72
C GLN A 144 -14.89 10.57 -6.55
N SER A 145 -14.26 9.40 -6.53
CA SER A 145 -14.35 8.44 -5.43
C SER A 145 -13.79 9.00 -4.12
N LEU A 146 -12.68 9.75 -4.16
CA LEU A 146 -12.12 10.43 -2.99
C LEU A 146 -13.00 11.58 -2.52
N LYS A 147 -13.56 12.36 -3.45
CA LYS A 147 -14.47 13.46 -3.17
C LYS A 147 -15.75 12.96 -2.50
N ASP A 148 -16.38 11.93 -3.05
CA ASP A 148 -17.62 11.36 -2.55
C ASP A 148 -17.44 10.77 -1.14
N LYS A 149 -16.30 10.11 -0.90
CA LYS A 149 -15.93 9.60 0.43
C LYS A 149 -15.56 10.71 1.41
N GLY A 150 -15.15 11.88 0.93
CA GLY A 150 -14.82 13.06 1.71
C GLY A 150 -16.02 13.89 2.20
N SER A 151 -17.22 13.66 1.66
CA SER A 151 -18.42 14.49 1.87
C SER A 151 -19.13 14.26 3.22
N ALA A 152 -18.78 13.19 3.95
CA ALA A 152 -19.39 12.83 5.23
C ALA A 152 -18.62 13.41 6.43
N PRO A 153 -19.21 13.48 7.64
CA PRO A 153 -18.54 13.97 8.85
C PRO A 153 -17.25 13.21 9.22
N LYS A 154 -17.13 11.95 8.79
CA LYS A 154 -15.92 11.10 8.91
C LYS A 154 -15.14 10.98 7.59
N GLY A 155 -15.34 11.92 6.66
CA GLY A 155 -14.91 11.78 5.27
C GLY A 155 -13.39 11.79 5.07
N ASN A 156 -12.64 12.35 6.02
CA ASN A 156 -11.18 12.26 6.03
C ASN A 156 -10.70 10.86 6.42
N ASP A 157 -11.32 10.22 7.41
CA ASP A 157 -11.04 8.83 7.75
C ASP A 157 -11.47 7.87 6.65
N ALA A 158 -12.58 8.15 5.98
CA ALA A 158 -13.06 7.33 4.85
C ALA A 158 -12.15 7.49 3.62
N ARG A 159 -11.64 8.70 3.34
CA ARG A 159 -10.60 8.92 2.33
C ARG A 159 -9.30 8.22 2.71
N TYR A 160 -8.85 8.40 3.95
CA TYR A 160 -7.65 7.77 4.48
C TYR A 160 -7.75 6.26 4.36
N LYS A 161 -8.85 5.63 4.83
CA LYS A 161 -9.13 4.20 4.67
C LYS A 161 -9.24 3.77 3.22
N TYR A 162 -9.78 4.58 2.31
CA TYR A 162 -9.85 4.20 0.89
C TYR A 162 -8.47 4.20 0.24
N ILE A 163 -7.66 5.23 0.55
CA ILE A 163 -6.27 5.36 0.10
C ILE A 163 -5.41 4.25 0.73
N SER A 164 -5.57 3.99 2.02
CA SER A 164 -4.76 3.03 2.78
C SER A 164 -5.23 1.58 2.67
N ASN A 165 -6.51 1.30 2.48
CA ASN A 165 -7.00 -0.07 2.21
C ASN A 165 -6.59 -0.56 0.82
N LYS A 166 -6.30 0.34 -0.14
CA LYS A 166 -5.63 -0.03 -1.39
C LYS A 166 -4.12 -0.24 -1.21
N SER A 167 -3.51 0.27 -0.14
CA SER A 167 -2.05 0.22 0.08
C SER A 167 -1.60 -0.52 1.34
N GLY A 168 -2.47 -1.28 2.02
CA GLY A 168 -2.07 -2.12 3.15
C GLY A 168 -3.12 -2.19 4.25
N GLN A 169 -3.99 -3.20 4.16
CA GLN A 169 -4.65 -3.73 5.35
C GLN A 169 -3.59 -4.06 6.40
N PRO A 170 -3.79 -3.73 7.70
CA PRO A 170 -2.81 -4.04 8.73
C PRO A 170 -2.47 -5.53 8.68
N ARG A 171 -1.19 -5.86 8.55
CA ARG A 171 -0.74 -7.26 8.69
C ARG A 171 -0.81 -7.61 10.17
N ASN A 172 -1.18 -8.85 10.49
CA ASN A 172 -1.01 -9.36 11.83
C ASN A 172 0.47 -9.17 12.26
N PRO A 173 0.76 -8.37 13.31
CA PRO A 173 2.15 -8.07 13.70
C PRO A 173 2.89 -9.32 14.20
N LYS A 174 2.16 -10.37 14.61
CA LYS A 174 2.70 -11.65 15.05
C LYS A 174 2.79 -12.68 13.94
N PHE A 175 2.41 -12.36 12.69
CA PHE A 175 2.40 -13.34 11.60
C PHE A 175 3.73 -14.07 11.44
N ARG A 176 4.83 -13.31 11.48
CA ARG A 176 6.19 -13.85 11.37
C ARG A 176 6.58 -14.70 12.58
N SER A 177 6.34 -14.23 13.80
CA SER A 177 6.67 -15.00 15.01
C SER A 177 5.86 -16.28 15.09
N ASN A 178 4.55 -16.20 14.81
CA ASN A 178 3.65 -17.35 14.78
C ASN A 178 4.12 -18.41 13.78
N TYR A 179 4.67 -18.00 12.62
CA TYR A 179 5.20 -18.94 11.64
C TYR A 179 6.38 -19.74 12.19
N PHE A 180 7.33 -19.08 12.85
CA PHE A 180 8.46 -19.77 13.45
C PHE A 180 8.05 -20.62 14.65
N ASP A 181 7.11 -20.16 15.47
CA ASP A 181 6.53 -20.95 16.56
C ASP A 181 5.85 -22.21 16.03
N TYR A 182 5.16 -22.10 14.90
CA TYR A 182 4.55 -23.23 14.21
C TYR A 182 5.59 -24.22 13.67
N LEU A 183 6.67 -23.73 13.05
CA LEU A 183 7.77 -24.59 12.60
C LEU A 183 8.36 -25.39 13.77
N LYS A 184 8.57 -24.73 14.92
CA LYS A 184 9.09 -25.38 16.12
C LYS A 184 8.10 -26.41 16.67
N LYS A 185 6.84 -26.02 16.90
CA LYS A 185 5.82 -26.86 17.54
C LYS A 185 5.39 -28.04 16.67
N THR A 186 5.18 -27.81 15.38
CA THR A 186 4.56 -28.80 14.48
C THR A 186 5.61 -29.65 13.76
N HIS A 187 6.80 -29.09 13.51
CA HIS A 187 7.83 -29.78 12.73
C HIS A 187 9.13 -30.03 13.50
N GLY A 188 9.24 -29.59 14.75
CA GLY A 188 10.47 -29.71 15.53
C GLY A 188 11.62 -28.89 14.96
N ILE A 189 11.33 -27.91 14.09
CA ILE A 189 12.35 -27.10 13.42
C ILE A 189 12.58 -25.84 14.25
N GLU A 190 13.69 -25.82 14.96
CA GLU A 190 14.18 -24.65 15.66
C GLU A 190 15.27 -23.97 14.82
N LEU A 191 15.07 -22.67 14.56
CA LEU A 191 15.99 -21.86 13.76
C LEU A 191 16.67 -20.83 14.67
N SER A 192 17.97 -20.65 14.47
CA SER A 192 18.73 -19.53 15.02
C SER A 192 18.17 -18.19 14.52
N ASP A 193 18.47 -17.10 15.23
CA ASP A 193 18.02 -15.77 14.80
C ASP A 193 18.64 -15.36 13.47
N THR A 194 19.86 -15.80 13.19
CA THR A 194 20.51 -15.64 11.89
C THR A 194 19.75 -16.39 10.78
N ALA A 195 19.39 -17.66 11.00
CA ALA A 195 18.60 -18.45 10.05
C ALA A 195 17.23 -17.82 9.79
N LYS A 196 16.54 -17.38 10.85
CA LYS A 196 15.26 -16.66 10.71
C LYS A 196 15.42 -15.44 9.82
N ARG A 197 16.49 -14.65 9.97
CA ARG A 197 16.73 -13.42 9.16
C ARG A 197 16.96 -13.70 7.68
N LEU A 198 17.42 -14.89 7.31
CA LEU A 198 17.54 -15.34 5.90
C LEU A 198 16.24 -15.88 5.30
N LEU A 199 15.19 -15.98 6.11
CA LEU A 199 13.85 -16.33 5.66
C LEU A 199 12.94 -15.11 5.73
N ASN A 200 12.31 -14.77 4.61
CA ASN A 200 11.15 -13.91 4.64
C ASN A 200 9.88 -14.75 4.78
N VAL A 201 8.98 -14.35 5.68
CA VAL A 201 7.69 -14.98 5.87
C VAL A 201 6.66 -14.22 5.05
N HIS A 202 6.14 -14.87 4.02
CA HIS A 202 5.20 -14.31 3.07
C HIS A 202 3.79 -14.85 3.25
N HIS A 203 2.84 -14.08 2.74
CA HIS A 203 1.49 -14.55 2.54
C HIS A 203 1.42 -15.22 1.16
N ILE A 204 0.83 -16.41 1.06
CA ILE A 204 0.58 -17.09 -0.22
C ILE A 204 -0.45 -16.27 -1.00
N VAL A 205 -1.59 -15.98 -0.39
CA VAL A 205 -2.59 -15.01 -0.86
C VAL A 205 -2.23 -13.62 -0.32
N PRO A 206 -1.90 -12.65 -1.20
CA PRO A 206 -1.48 -11.33 -0.77
C PRO A 206 -2.48 -10.59 0.12
N ASN A 207 -1.97 -9.91 1.14
CA ASN A 207 -2.78 -9.23 2.15
C ASN A 207 -3.67 -8.08 1.61
N PHE A 208 -3.29 -7.44 0.48
CA PHE A 208 -4.10 -6.34 -0.08
C PHE A 208 -5.46 -6.83 -0.60
N ILE A 209 -5.59 -8.13 -0.87
CA ILE A 209 -6.82 -8.75 -1.39
C ILE A 209 -7.97 -8.65 -0.40
N LYS A 210 -7.68 -8.50 0.90
CA LYS A 210 -8.70 -8.18 1.94
C LYS A 210 -9.47 -6.88 1.68
N GLY A 211 -8.92 -5.97 0.88
CA GLY A 211 -9.61 -4.75 0.47
C GLY A 211 -10.70 -4.98 -0.58
N GLU A 212 -10.69 -6.14 -1.26
CA GLU A 212 -11.62 -6.49 -2.32
C GLU A 212 -12.79 -7.30 -1.75
N LYS A 213 -13.96 -6.67 -1.65
CA LYS A 213 -15.12 -7.22 -0.93
C LYS A 213 -15.52 -8.62 -1.42
N GLU A 214 -15.63 -8.79 -2.73
CA GLU A 214 -16.09 -10.04 -3.34
C GLU A 214 -15.10 -11.19 -3.06
N ILE A 215 -13.81 -10.93 -3.18
CA ILE A 215 -12.77 -11.93 -2.90
C ILE A 215 -12.73 -12.23 -1.39
N ALA A 216 -12.85 -11.22 -0.53
CA ALA A 216 -12.86 -11.42 0.92
C ALA A 216 -14.05 -12.27 1.38
N GLU A 217 -15.24 -12.05 0.81
CA GLU A 217 -16.44 -12.86 1.07
C GLU A 217 -16.27 -14.29 0.57
N PHE A 218 -15.71 -14.47 -0.64
CA PHE A 218 -15.37 -15.78 -1.19
C PHE A 218 -14.40 -16.54 -0.27
N LEU A 219 -13.27 -15.95 0.11
CA LEU A 219 -12.28 -16.60 0.98
C LEU A 219 -12.86 -16.96 2.34
N LYS A 220 -13.74 -16.12 2.90
CA LYS A 220 -14.50 -16.45 4.11
C LYS A 220 -15.39 -17.68 3.91
N ALA A 221 -16.07 -17.79 2.77
CA ALA A 221 -16.88 -18.96 2.43
C ALA A 221 -16.03 -20.24 2.23
N MET A 222 -14.79 -20.08 1.78
CA MET A 222 -13.79 -21.16 1.70
C MET A 222 -13.19 -21.54 3.06
N LYS A 223 -13.49 -20.76 4.12
CA LYS A 223 -12.81 -20.82 5.43
C LYS A 223 -11.29 -20.62 5.34
N PHE A 224 -10.84 -19.86 4.35
CA PHE A 224 -9.44 -19.51 4.15
C PHE A 224 -9.16 -18.13 4.74
N ASN A 225 -8.41 -18.09 5.83
CA ASN A 225 -8.04 -16.88 6.54
C ASN A 225 -6.65 -16.41 6.13
N ILE A 226 -6.62 -15.28 5.42
CA ILE A 226 -5.37 -14.64 4.96
C ILE A 226 -4.43 -14.27 6.12
N ASP A 227 -4.94 -14.01 7.33
CA ASP A 227 -4.12 -13.65 8.50
C ASP A 227 -3.52 -14.83 9.25
N GLU A 228 -3.96 -16.05 8.94
CA GLU A 228 -3.58 -17.25 9.66
C GLU A 228 -2.38 -17.94 9.03
N LEU A 229 -1.81 -18.86 9.80
CA LEU A 229 -0.61 -19.60 9.43
C LEU A 229 -0.78 -20.48 8.20
N GLU A 230 -2.01 -20.88 7.85
CA GLU A 230 -2.30 -21.59 6.61
C GLU A 230 -1.92 -20.79 5.36
N ASN A 231 -1.90 -19.46 5.48
CA ASN A 231 -1.50 -18.56 4.42
C ASN A 231 -0.01 -18.19 4.48
N ALA A 232 0.77 -18.75 5.42
CA ALA A 232 2.17 -18.39 5.63
C ALA A 232 3.13 -19.32 4.88
N ILE A 233 4.14 -18.73 4.24
CA ILE A 233 5.25 -19.46 3.63
C ILE A 233 6.58 -18.78 3.90
N GLY A 234 7.55 -19.54 4.42
CA GLY A 234 8.93 -19.11 4.56
C GLY A 234 9.68 -19.30 3.25
N LEU A 235 10.19 -18.21 2.68
CA LEU A 235 10.99 -18.22 1.46
C LEU A 235 12.38 -17.67 1.76
N PRO A 236 13.44 -18.30 1.25
CA PRO A 236 14.79 -17.83 1.45
C PRO A 236 15.00 -16.51 0.72
N THR A 237 15.78 -15.61 1.31
CA THR A 237 16.14 -14.32 0.69
C THR A 237 17.35 -14.41 -0.22
N VAL A 238 18.00 -15.57 -0.20
CA VAL A 238 19.25 -15.89 -0.90
C VAL A 238 19.13 -17.28 -1.50
N ASP A 239 19.89 -17.58 -2.55
CA ASP A 239 19.96 -18.93 -3.10
C ASP A 239 20.80 -19.83 -2.18
N LEU A 240 20.11 -20.50 -1.24
CA LEU A 240 20.73 -21.42 -0.28
C LEU A 240 21.39 -22.63 -0.95
N LYS A 241 20.86 -23.07 -2.11
CA LYS A 241 21.40 -24.21 -2.85
C LYS A 241 22.76 -23.85 -3.46
N SER A 242 22.86 -22.68 -4.07
CA SER A 242 24.14 -22.16 -4.58
C SER A 242 25.14 -21.93 -3.45
N MET A 243 24.70 -21.37 -2.31
CA MET A 243 25.57 -21.20 -1.13
C MET A 243 26.13 -22.52 -0.60
N ARG A 244 25.30 -23.56 -0.50
CA ARG A 244 25.77 -24.91 -0.12
C ARG A 244 26.78 -25.45 -1.12
N GLY A 245 26.51 -25.29 -2.42
CA GLY A 245 27.47 -25.68 -3.47
C GLY A 245 28.84 -25.01 -3.30
N PHE A 246 28.89 -23.73 -2.93
CA PHE A 246 30.17 -23.05 -2.66
C PHE A 246 30.88 -23.59 -1.41
N VAL A 247 30.15 -23.90 -0.34
CA VAL A 247 30.72 -24.51 0.87
C VAL A 247 31.27 -25.91 0.57
N ASP A 248 30.52 -26.71 -0.19
CA ASP A 248 30.96 -28.05 -0.60
C ASP A 248 32.19 -27.99 -1.51
N ASP A 249 32.23 -27.06 -2.47
CA ASP A 249 33.39 -26.84 -3.35
C ASP A 249 34.62 -26.29 -2.59
N LEU A 250 34.45 -25.61 -1.46
CA LEU A 250 35.56 -25.18 -0.60
C LEU A 250 36.19 -26.33 0.19
N ALA A 251 35.42 -27.39 0.47
CA ALA A 251 35.94 -28.63 1.05
C ALA A 251 36.78 -29.43 0.03
N ASP A 252 36.58 -29.19 -1.27
CA ASP A 252 37.38 -29.75 -2.36
C ASP A 252 38.60 -28.85 -2.66
N ALA A 253 39.80 -29.35 -2.33
CA ALA A 253 41.05 -28.63 -2.51
C ALA A 253 41.30 -28.17 -3.95
N SER A 254 40.75 -28.87 -4.95
CA SER A 254 40.94 -28.55 -6.38
C SER A 254 40.13 -27.34 -6.86
N LYS A 255 39.06 -26.97 -6.13
CA LYS A 255 38.12 -25.90 -6.50
C LYS A 255 38.19 -24.67 -5.59
N LYS A 256 38.94 -24.78 -4.49
CA LYS A 256 38.98 -23.82 -3.38
C LYS A 256 39.20 -22.35 -3.78
N ILE A 257 40.11 -22.07 -4.71
CA ILE A 257 40.46 -20.69 -5.11
C ILE A 257 39.25 -19.99 -5.78
N ASN A 258 38.56 -20.68 -6.68
CA ASN A 258 37.39 -20.13 -7.38
C ASN A 258 36.13 -20.11 -6.51
N ALA A 259 36.01 -21.06 -5.57
CA ALA A 259 34.89 -21.14 -4.65
C ALA A 259 34.94 -20.03 -3.58
N GLN A 260 36.13 -19.68 -3.08
CA GLN A 260 36.29 -18.65 -2.04
C GLN A 260 35.83 -17.28 -2.53
N GLY A 261 36.27 -16.84 -3.72
CA GLY A 261 35.85 -15.54 -4.26
C GLY A 261 34.34 -15.44 -4.48
N LYS A 262 33.71 -16.51 -4.98
CA LYS A 262 32.26 -16.57 -5.16
C LYS A 262 31.50 -16.54 -3.83
N LEU A 263 32.02 -17.23 -2.81
CA LEU A 263 31.45 -17.19 -1.47
C LEU A 263 31.55 -15.78 -0.89
N ASP A 264 32.71 -15.14 -0.98
CA ASP A 264 32.94 -13.79 -0.45
C ASP A 264 32.01 -12.77 -1.12
N ASP A 265 31.84 -12.86 -2.44
CA ASP A 265 30.90 -12.02 -3.20
C ASP A 265 29.44 -12.26 -2.76
N ALA A 266 29.04 -13.51 -2.55
CA ALA A 266 27.72 -13.85 -2.06
C ALA A 266 27.48 -13.30 -0.64
N LEU A 267 28.43 -13.49 0.27
CA LEU A 267 28.35 -12.98 1.65
C LEU A 267 28.31 -11.45 1.68
N LYS A 268 29.10 -10.79 0.83
CA LYS A 268 29.06 -9.33 0.67
C LYS A 268 27.71 -8.86 0.15
N ALA A 269 27.14 -9.50 -0.86
CA ALA A 269 25.82 -9.16 -1.37
C ALA A 269 24.73 -9.31 -0.29
N ILE A 270 24.83 -10.34 0.55
CA ILE A 270 23.93 -10.56 1.69
C ILE A 270 24.09 -9.44 2.72
N LYS A 271 25.32 -9.09 3.07
CA LYS A 271 25.62 -7.99 3.99
C LYS A 271 25.09 -6.67 3.48
N ASP A 272 25.28 -6.37 2.20
CA ASP A 272 24.86 -5.10 1.60
C ASP A 272 23.34 -5.00 1.51
N LYS A 273 22.66 -6.07 1.05
CA LYS A 273 21.21 -6.09 0.81
C LYS A 273 20.39 -6.30 2.09
N HIS A 274 20.83 -7.20 2.97
CA HIS A 274 20.08 -7.63 4.15
C HIS A 274 20.64 -7.15 5.48
N LYS A 275 21.82 -6.51 5.49
CA LYS A 275 22.51 -6.06 6.70
C LYS A 275 22.78 -7.21 7.68
N ILE A 276 23.09 -8.39 7.12
CA ILE A 276 23.47 -9.60 7.86
C ILE A 276 24.94 -9.87 7.56
N ASP A 277 25.78 -9.80 8.59
CA ASP A 277 27.18 -10.22 8.48
C ASP A 277 27.22 -11.71 8.83
N LEU A 278 27.54 -12.55 7.85
CA LEU A 278 27.60 -14.00 8.02
C LEU A 278 29.06 -14.42 8.12
N ASP A 279 29.41 -15.14 9.18
CA ASP A 279 30.73 -15.76 9.32
C ASP A 279 30.81 -16.98 8.37
N PRO A 280 31.77 -17.04 7.44
CA PRO A 280 32.00 -18.21 6.60
C PRO A 280 32.12 -19.52 7.40
N ASN A 281 32.70 -19.46 8.61
CA ASN A 281 32.92 -20.65 9.45
C ASN A 281 31.62 -21.19 10.08
N GLU A 282 30.62 -20.34 10.26
CA GLU A 282 29.30 -20.72 10.80
C GLU A 282 28.31 -21.13 9.69
N LEU A 283 28.68 -20.92 8.43
CA LEU A 283 27.77 -21.05 7.30
C LEU A 283 27.25 -22.48 7.09
N ASP A 284 28.09 -23.50 7.27
CA ASP A 284 27.63 -24.90 7.14
C ASP A 284 26.55 -25.25 8.17
N GLY A 285 26.73 -24.82 9.43
CA GLY A 285 25.73 -24.99 10.48
C GLY A 285 24.42 -24.28 10.14
N LEU A 286 24.52 -23.04 9.67
CA LEU A 286 23.38 -22.23 9.24
C LEU A 286 22.63 -22.87 8.06
N LEU A 287 23.34 -23.37 7.05
CA LEU A 287 22.74 -24.03 5.90
C LEU A 287 22.08 -25.36 6.29
N LYS A 288 22.64 -26.11 7.26
CA LYS A 288 21.98 -27.31 7.81
C LYS A 288 20.63 -26.98 8.45
N GLU A 289 20.53 -25.89 9.22
CA GLU A 289 19.23 -25.42 9.75
C GLU A 289 18.24 -25.08 8.62
N LEU A 290 18.75 -24.49 7.54
CA LEU A 290 17.95 -24.01 6.40
C LEU A 290 17.73 -25.07 5.30
N LYS A 291 18.19 -26.30 5.48
CA LYS A 291 18.15 -27.35 4.44
C LYS A 291 16.77 -27.57 3.83
N ARG A 292 15.70 -27.47 4.64
CA ARG A 292 14.30 -27.63 4.19
C ARG A 292 13.78 -26.47 3.32
N PHE A 293 14.59 -25.42 3.13
CA PHE A 293 14.27 -24.23 2.36
C PHE A 293 15.10 -24.10 1.09
N GLU A 294 16.09 -24.96 0.87
CA GLU A 294 17.02 -24.88 -0.27
C GLU A 294 16.35 -25.02 -1.65
N GLY A 295 15.28 -25.82 -1.73
CA GLY A 295 14.53 -25.99 -2.96
C GLY A 295 13.48 -24.91 -3.23
N ARG A 296 13.32 -23.92 -2.35
CA ARG A 296 12.22 -22.95 -2.46
C ARG A 296 12.58 -21.77 -3.36
N SER A 297 11.55 -21.12 -3.91
CA SER A 297 11.72 -19.88 -4.66
C SER A 297 12.41 -18.82 -3.80
N VAL A 298 13.46 -18.19 -4.35
CA VAL A 298 14.15 -17.08 -3.69
C VAL A 298 13.28 -15.84 -3.75
N HIS A 299 13.18 -15.13 -2.63
CA HIS A 299 12.39 -13.92 -2.52
C HIS A 299 13.03 -12.73 -3.26
N GLU A 300 12.77 -12.57 -4.57
CA GLU A 300 13.24 -11.42 -5.36
C GLU A 300 12.17 -10.80 -6.28
N GLY A 301 11.80 -9.54 -6.03
CA GLY A 301 11.22 -8.64 -7.05
C GLY A 301 9.82 -8.93 -7.61
N TYR A 302 9.26 -10.12 -7.40
CA TYR A 302 8.07 -10.58 -8.13
C TYR A 302 6.72 -10.19 -7.51
N HIS A 303 6.71 -9.37 -6.45
CA HIS A 303 5.49 -9.05 -5.71
C HIS A 303 4.35 -8.56 -6.60
N THR A 304 4.62 -7.68 -7.57
CA THR A 304 3.57 -7.07 -8.39
C THR A 304 2.94 -8.07 -9.36
N ALA A 305 3.76 -8.79 -10.14
CA ALA A 305 3.27 -9.75 -11.13
C ALA A 305 2.54 -10.92 -10.47
N TYR A 306 3.15 -11.51 -9.42
CA TYR A 306 2.53 -12.54 -8.60
C TYR A 306 1.19 -12.06 -8.03
N SER A 307 1.18 -10.89 -7.39
CA SER A 307 -0.02 -10.33 -6.79
C SER A 307 -1.15 -10.15 -7.79
N LYS A 308 -0.83 -9.67 -9.00
CA LYS A 308 -1.81 -9.49 -10.07
C LYS A 308 -2.36 -10.84 -10.55
N ALA A 309 -1.51 -11.84 -10.71
CA ALA A 309 -1.92 -13.19 -11.11
C ALA A 309 -2.83 -13.84 -10.05
N ILE A 310 -2.41 -13.81 -8.77
CA ILE A 310 -3.23 -14.33 -7.67
C ILE A 310 -4.56 -13.60 -7.58
N LYS A 311 -4.56 -12.26 -7.67
CA LYS A 311 -5.78 -11.47 -7.64
C LYS A 311 -6.76 -11.93 -8.72
N LYS A 312 -6.30 -12.00 -9.98
CA LYS A 312 -7.12 -12.40 -11.12
C LYS A 312 -7.76 -13.78 -10.90
N SER A 313 -6.97 -14.78 -10.52
CA SER A 313 -7.51 -16.12 -10.27
C SER A 313 -8.57 -16.12 -9.16
N LEU A 314 -8.38 -15.32 -8.11
CA LEU A 314 -9.36 -15.21 -7.02
C LEU A 314 -10.62 -14.45 -7.43
N GLU A 315 -10.52 -13.46 -8.32
CA GLU A 315 -11.68 -12.80 -8.94
C GLU A 315 -12.49 -13.83 -9.75
N ASP A 316 -11.81 -14.68 -10.52
CA ASP A 316 -12.45 -15.73 -11.32
C ASP A 316 -13.15 -16.77 -10.44
N TYR A 317 -12.51 -17.24 -9.35
CA TYR A 317 -13.13 -18.16 -8.40
C TYR A 317 -14.31 -17.52 -7.64
N ALA A 318 -14.16 -16.28 -7.18
CA ALA A 318 -15.23 -15.57 -6.48
C ALA A 318 -16.44 -15.37 -7.39
N SER A 319 -16.21 -15.02 -8.66
CA SER A 319 -17.27 -14.89 -9.67
C SER A 319 -18.01 -16.20 -9.90
N GLN A 320 -17.28 -17.30 -10.12
CA GLN A 320 -17.88 -18.63 -10.32
C GLN A 320 -18.70 -19.07 -9.10
N PHE A 321 -18.18 -18.85 -7.89
CA PHE A 321 -18.84 -19.22 -6.64
C PHE A 321 -20.13 -18.41 -6.40
N ASN A 322 -20.09 -17.09 -6.64
CA ASN A 322 -21.19 -16.19 -6.34
C ASN A 322 -22.30 -16.24 -7.40
N ASN A 323 -21.97 -16.57 -8.66
CA ASN A 323 -22.93 -16.60 -9.76
C ASN A 323 -23.70 -17.92 -9.88
N THR A 324 -23.38 -18.92 -9.05
CA THR A 324 -24.07 -20.21 -9.04
C THR A 324 -24.91 -20.39 -7.79
N THR A 325 -26.16 -20.84 -7.97
CA THR A 325 -27.05 -21.26 -6.89
C THR A 325 -26.93 -22.75 -6.59
N SER A 326 -26.24 -23.51 -7.45
CA SER A 326 -26.07 -24.95 -7.28
C SER A 326 -25.02 -25.25 -6.22
N LYS A 327 -25.45 -25.92 -5.16
CA LYS A 327 -24.58 -26.36 -4.08
C LYS A 327 -23.45 -27.27 -4.57
N ALA A 328 -23.76 -28.16 -5.52
CA ALA A 328 -22.77 -29.05 -6.12
C ALA A 328 -21.67 -28.27 -6.85
N VAL A 329 -22.04 -27.24 -7.62
CA VAL A 329 -21.06 -26.39 -8.32
C VAL A 329 -20.22 -25.59 -7.32
N GLN A 330 -20.83 -25.07 -6.26
CA GLN A 330 -20.09 -24.40 -5.18
C GLN A 330 -19.07 -25.32 -4.50
N ASP A 331 -19.40 -26.60 -4.33
CA ASP A 331 -18.48 -27.58 -3.72
C ASP A 331 -17.36 -28.00 -4.69
N MET A 332 -17.62 -28.04 -6.00
CA MET A 332 -16.56 -28.18 -7.01
C MET A 332 -15.60 -26.99 -6.98
N VAL A 333 -16.12 -25.75 -7.00
CA VAL A 333 -15.29 -24.53 -6.92
C VAL A 333 -14.43 -24.50 -5.65
N LYS A 334 -14.96 -25.02 -4.53
CA LYS A 334 -14.19 -25.16 -3.28
C LYS A 334 -13.01 -26.11 -3.43
N ALA A 335 -13.23 -27.28 -4.03
CA ALA A 335 -12.18 -28.26 -4.26
C ALA A 335 -11.11 -27.69 -5.20
N ASP A 336 -11.52 -27.10 -6.32
CA ASP A 336 -10.61 -26.48 -7.29
C ASP A 336 -9.79 -25.35 -6.67
N PHE A 337 -10.41 -24.52 -5.82
CA PHE A 337 -9.71 -23.48 -5.07
C PHE A 337 -8.65 -24.07 -4.11
N GLN A 338 -8.96 -25.16 -3.40
CA GLN A 338 -7.99 -25.83 -2.52
C GLN A 338 -6.81 -26.39 -3.32
N ASP A 339 -7.09 -27.03 -4.45
CA ASP A 339 -6.06 -27.55 -5.35
C ASP A 339 -5.18 -26.44 -5.91
N TYR A 340 -5.78 -25.30 -6.27
CA TYR A 340 -5.07 -24.11 -6.70
C TYR A 340 -4.11 -23.58 -5.63
N ILE A 341 -4.57 -23.44 -4.37
CA ILE A 341 -3.72 -23.00 -3.26
C ILE A 341 -2.59 -24.02 -3.01
N ASN A 342 -2.90 -25.31 -3.00
CA ASN A 342 -1.91 -26.38 -2.82
C ASN A 342 -0.85 -26.36 -3.93
N ASN A 343 -1.27 -26.14 -5.17
CA ASN A 343 -0.39 -26.02 -6.32
C ASN A 343 0.57 -24.82 -6.16
N ILE A 344 0.05 -23.64 -5.79
CA ILE A 344 0.91 -22.47 -5.53
C ILE A 344 1.92 -22.77 -4.42
N ILE A 345 1.48 -23.38 -3.32
CA ILE A 345 2.37 -23.76 -2.21
C ILE A 345 3.48 -24.68 -2.70
N ASN A 346 3.14 -25.69 -3.49
CA ASN A 346 4.10 -26.65 -4.03
C ASN A 346 5.10 -25.97 -4.96
N LYS A 347 4.62 -25.14 -5.90
CA LYS A 347 5.50 -24.39 -6.81
C LYS A 347 6.47 -23.48 -6.05
N LEU A 348 5.99 -22.76 -5.03
CA LEU A 348 6.85 -21.92 -4.18
C LEU A 348 7.86 -22.76 -3.38
N LYS A 349 7.46 -23.95 -2.91
CA LYS A 349 8.33 -24.88 -2.17
C LYS A 349 9.41 -25.52 -3.05
N ASN A 350 9.14 -25.67 -4.33
CA ASN A 350 10.01 -26.33 -5.29
C ASN A 350 10.79 -25.36 -6.18
N GLY A 351 10.65 -24.05 -5.96
CA GLY A 351 11.39 -23.07 -6.75
C GLY A 351 10.84 -22.90 -8.17
N GLU A 352 9.70 -23.51 -8.48
CA GLU A 352 9.09 -23.55 -9.82
C GLU A 352 8.39 -22.25 -10.20
N ILE A 353 8.23 -21.33 -9.24
CA ILE A 353 7.78 -19.97 -9.53
C ILE A 353 9.01 -19.15 -9.92
N GLU A 354 9.39 -19.26 -11.19
CA GLU A 354 10.16 -18.24 -11.89
C GLU A 354 9.14 -17.28 -12.51
N LEU A 355 9.02 -16.09 -11.93
CA LEU A 355 8.16 -15.05 -12.48
C LEU A 355 9.01 -14.12 -13.36
N PRO A 356 8.43 -13.60 -14.45
CA PRO A 356 9.14 -12.92 -15.52
C PRO A 356 9.97 -11.72 -15.09
#